data_AF-A0A5K7XIH9-F1
#
_entry.id   AF-A0A5K7XIH9-F1
#
_cell.length_a   1.000
_cell.length_b   1.000
_cell.length_c   1.000
_cell.angle_alpha   90.00
_cell.angle_beta   90.00
_cell.angle_gamma   90.00
#
_symmetry.space_group_name_H-M   'P 1'
#
loop_
_entity.id
_entity.type
_entity.pdbx_description
1 polymer ?
#
loop_
_entity_poly.entity_id
_entity_poly.type
_entity_poly.pdbx_seq_one_letter_code
_entity_poly.pdbx_strand_id
1 'polypeptide(L)'
;MSPDTQRQLLATLAETLALAPDVRFGQLIAHLGFLGEDSLDRGLSDLEDDELLAVLYRHRAELLARQEGDATAGPPAPSAVVSISGSEISPSPSPGVSS
;
A
#
# COMPACT_ATOMS: atom_id res chain seq x y z
N MET A 1 -18.44 22.38 7.33
CA MET A 1 -17.33 22.51 6.38
C MET A 1 -16.72 23.90 6.47
N SER A 2 -15.46 24.04 6.89
CA SER A 2 -14.74 25.32 6.81
C SER A 2 -13.87 25.35 5.54
N PRO A 3 -13.80 26.47 4.82
CA PRO A 3 -12.93 26.61 3.65
C PRO A 3 -11.43 26.49 4.00
N ASP A 4 -11.08 26.59 5.28
CA ASP A 4 -9.73 26.36 5.79
C ASP A 4 -9.41 24.86 5.88
N THR A 5 -10.33 24.06 6.44
CA THR A 5 -10.19 22.59 6.50
C THR A 5 -10.03 21.99 5.10
N GLN A 6 -10.84 22.43 4.13
CA GLN A 6 -10.74 21.93 2.75
C GLN A 6 -9.37 22.23 2.13
N ARG A 7 -8.84 23.45 2.32
CA ARG A 7 -7.52 23.83 1.80
C ARG A 7 -6.42 23.01 2.46
N GLN A 8 -6.53 22.80 3.76
CA GLN A 8 -5.57 21.99 4.52
C GLN A 8 -5.60 20.52 4.08
N LEU A 9 -6.78 19.97 3.81
CA LEU A 9 -6.94 18.63 3.26
C LEU A 9 -6.22 18.47 1.92
N LEU A 10 -6.48 19.39 0.98
CA LEU A 10 -5.87 19.37 -0.34
C LEU A 10 -4.35 19.56 -0.28
N ALA A 11 -3.87 20.44 0.59
CA ALA A 11 -2.44 20.63 0.82
C ALA A 11 -1.79 19.34 1.36
N THR A 12 -2.40 18.71 2.36
CA THR A 12 -1.87 17.48 2.97
C THR A 12 -1.88 16.31 1.98
N LEU A 13 -2.90 16.22 1.12
CA LEU A 13 -2.97 15.24 0.05
C LEU A 13 -1.84 15.44 -0.97
N ALA A 14 -1.57 16.68 -1.37
CA ALA A 14 -0.47 17.00 -2.29
C ALA A 14 0.90 16.65 -1.68
N GLU A 15 1.12 16.94 -0.39
CA GLU A 15 2.34 16.54 0.31
C GLU A 15 2.50 15.01 0.37
N THR A 16 1.41 14.29 0.60
CA THR A 16 1.43 12.82 0.67
C THR A 16 1.78 12.20 -0.69
N LEU A 17 1.26 12.76 -1.80
CA LEU A 17 1.66 12.36 -3.14
C LEU A 17 3.14 12.63 -3.43
N ALA A 18 3.69 13.74 -2.92
CA ALA A 18 5.10 14.05 -3.08
C ALA A 18 6.02 13.07 -2.33
N LEU A 19 5.56 12.50 -1.20
CA LEU A 19 6.30 11.49 -0.44
C LEU A 19 6.26 10.09 -1.06
N ALA A 20 5.30 9.81 -1.93
CA ALA A 20 5.11 8.51 -2.56
C ALA A 20 4.91 8.64 -4.08
N PRO A 21 5.94 9.08 -4.83
CA PRO A 21 5.84 9.38 -6.26
C PRO A 21 5.46 8.16 -7.13
N ASP A 22 5.74 6.95 -6.64
CA ASP A 22 5.40 5.71 -7.34
C ASP A 22 3.93 5.30 -7.19
N VAL A 23 3.19 5.94 -6.28
CA VAL A 23 1.78 5.64 -6.03
C VAL A 23 0.90 6.47 -6.96
N ARG A 24 0.14 5.79 -7.82
CA ARG A 24 -0.86 6.45 -8.67
C ARG A 24 -1.93 7.10 -7.80
N PHE A 25 -2.42 8.28 -8.20
CA PHE A 25 -3.45 9.01 -7.47
C PHE A 25 -4.67 8.16 -7.06
N GLY A 26 -5.25 7.40 -8.00
CA GLY A 26 -6.40 6.53 -7.68
C GLY A 26 -6.11 5.45 -6.65
N GLN A 27 -4.87 4.96 -6.59
CA GLN A 27 -4.43 3.99 -5.59
C GLN A 27 -4.27 4.63 -4.22
N LEU A 28 -3.81 5.87 -4.14
CA LEU A 28 -3.79 6.64 -2.90
C LEU A 28 -5.20 6.84 -2.36
N ILE A 29 -6.16 7.25 -3.21
CA ILE A 29 -7.56 7.44 -2.79
C ILE A 29 -8.17 6.13 -2.29
N ALA A 30 -7.94 5.01 -2.98
CA ALA A 30 -8.39 3.70 -2.53
C ALA A 30 -7.79 3.34 -1.16
N HIS A 31 -6.49 3.61 -0.96
CA HIS A 31 -5.82 3.34 0.31
C HIS A 31 -6.39 4.17 1.45
N LEU A 32 -6.70 5.45 1.23
CA LEU A 32 -7.39 6.28 2.22
C LEU A 32 -8.77 5.73 2.58
N GLY A 33 -9.50 5.16 1.61
CA GLY A 33 -10.76 4.47 1.87
C GLY A 33 -10.59 3.28 2.82
N PHE A 34 -9.61 2.41 2.55
CA PHE A 34 -9.30 1.27 3.44
C PHE A 34 -8.85 1.73 4.83
N LEU A 35 -8.06 2.80 4.93
CA LEU A 35 -7.63 3.33 6.22
C LEU A 35 -8.81 3.92 7.02
N GLY A 36 -9.77 4.55 6.35
CA GLY A 36 -11.01 5.00 6.97
C GLY A 36 -11.81 3.85 7.55
N GLU A 37 -12.01 2.78 6.77
CA GLU A 37 -12.73 1.58 7.21
C GLU A 37 -12.02 0.93 8.41
N ASP A 38 -10.70 0.78 8.35
CA ASP A 38 -9.92 0.17 9.44
C ASP A 38 -9.94 0.99 10.74
N SER A 39 -10.00 2.31 10.64
CA SER A 39 -9.82 3.20 11.82
C SER A 39 -11.12 3.67 12.43
N LEU A 40 -12.14 3.83 11.60
CA LEU A 40 -13.39 4.53 11.92
C LEU A 40 -14.63 3.72 11.52
N ASP A 41 -14.45 2.49 11.01
CA ASP A 41 -15.51 1.60 10.52
C ASP A 41 -16.40 2.26 9.45
N ARG A 42 -15.82 3.17 8.67
CA ARG A 42 -16.52 3.98 7.67
C ARG A 42 -15.73 4.12 6.38
N GLY A 43 -16.45 4.01 5.26
CA GLY A 43 -15.91 4.26 3.93
C GLY A 43 -15.62 5.74 3.69
N LEU A 44 -14.82 6.01 2.66
CA LEU A 44 -14.37 7.36 2.32
C LEU A 44 -15.50 8.37 2.12
N SER A 45 -16.67 7.92 1.61
CA SER A 45 -17.85 8.77 1.39
C SER A 45 -18.54 9.25 2.67
N ASP A 46 -18.32 8.54 3.78
CA ASP A 46 -19.02 8.76 5.06
C ASP A 46 -18.13 9.46 6.11
N LEU A 47 -16.91 9.84 5.71
CA LEU A 47 -15.98 10.59 6.54
C LEU A 47 -16.25 12.09 6.44
N GLU A 48 -16.26 12.76 7.59
CA GLU A 48 -16.20 14.22 7.61
C GLU A 48 -14.78 14.70 7.24
N ASP A 49 -14.65 15.94 6.78
CA ASP A 49 -13.36 16.46 6.31
C ASP A 49 -12.26 16.42 7.38
N ASP A 50 -12.61 16.67 8.64
CA ASP A 50 -11.66 16.62 9.76
C ASP A 50 -11.20 15.19 10.05
N GLU A 51 -12.08 14.20 9.83
CA GLU A 51 -11.78 12.78 9.98
C GLU A 51 -10.88 12.29 8.83
N LEU A 52 -11.20 12.70 7.61
CA LEU A 52 -10.36 12.43 6.45
C LEU A 52 -8.99 13.10 6.59
N LEU A 53 -8.93 14.32 7.12
CA LEU A 53 -7.68 15.02 7.41
C LEU A 53 -6.84 14.25 8.45
N ALA A 54 -7.47 13.70 9.49
CA ALA A 54 -6.78 12.88 10.48
C ALA A 54 -6.22 11.58 9.86
N VAL A 55 -6.98 10.91 9.00
CA VAL A 55 -6.52 9.72 8.25
C VAL A 55 -5.32 10.06 7.36
N LEU A 56 -5.39 11.20 6.64
CA LEU A 56 -4.29 11.72 5.82
C LEU A 56 -3.04 12.01 6.65
N TYR A 57 -3.18 12.66 7.80
CA TYR A 57 -2.05 12.93 8.69
C TYR A 57 -1.38 11.66 9.19
N ARG A 58 -2.17 10.65 9.58
CA ARG A 58 -1.62 9.36 9.99
C ARG A 58 -0.85 8.71 8.84
N HIS A 59 -1.45 8.64 7.65
CA HIS A 59 -0.80 8.01 6.51
C HIS A 59 0.51 8.71 6.12
N ARG A 60 0.52 10.06 6.12
CA ARG A 60 1.72 10.86 5.86
C ARG A 60 2.82 10.59 6.90
N ALA A 61 2.46 10.49 8.18
CA ALA A 61 3.42 10.19 9.24
C ALA A 61 4.05 8.78 9.07
N GLU A 62 3.25 7.78 8.68
CA GLU A 62 3.75 6.44 8.38
C GLU A 62 4.73 6.44 7.20
N LEU A 63 4.44 7.20 6.13
CA LEU A 63 5.34 7.32 4.98
C LEU A 63 6.67 7.97 5.37
N LEU A 64 6.63 9.04 6.17
CA LEU A 64 7.84 9.68 6.68
C LEU A 64 8.67 8.74 7.55
N ALA A 65 8.02 8.02 8.47
CA ALA A 65 8.70 7.03 9.32
C ALA A 65 9.37 5.91 8.49
N ARG A 66 8.76 5.50 7.36
CA ARG A 66 9.37 4.54 6.43
C ARG A 66 10.59 5.12 5.74
N GLN A 67 10.55 6.37 5.30
CA GLN A 67 11.71 7.03 4.68
C GLN A 67 12.88 7.18 5.67
N GLU A 68 12.59 7.51 6.93
CA GLU A 68 13.61 7.59 7.98
C GLU A 68 14.19 6.21 8.33
N GLY A 69 13.34 5.18 8.38
CA GLY A 69 13.75 3.79 8.58
C GLY A 69 14.60 3.24 7.42
N ASP A 70 14.25 3.57 6.18
CA ASP A 70 14.98 3.18 4.96
C ASP A 70 16.32 3.93 4.83
N ALA A 71 16.38 5.19 5.26
CA ALA A 71 17.63 5.95 5.35
C ALA A 71 18.62 5.38 6.38
N THR A 72 18.12 4.67 7.39
CA THR A 72 18.94 4.02 8.44
C THR A 72 19.29 2.57 8.08
N ALA A 73 18.51 1.94 7.21
CA ALA A 73 18.82 0.65 6.62
C ALA A 73 19.78 0.87 5.43
N GLY A 74 21.09 0.81 5.69
CA GLY A 74 22.09 0.68 4.62
C GLY A 74 21.71 -0.43 3.62
N PRO A 75 22.20 -0.38 2.37
CA PRO A 75 21.68 -1.15 1.25
C PRO A 75 21.49 -2.63 1.63
N PRO A 76 20.32 -3.22 1.33
CA PRO A 76 20.08 -4.61 1.67
C PRO A 76 21.16 -5.46 0.99
N ALA A 77 21.88 -6.23 1.80
CA ALA A 77 22.77 -7.27 1.28
C ALA A 77 21.95 -8.12 0.28
N PRO A 78 22.52 -8.53 -0.86
CA PRO A 78 21.78 -9.27 -1.88
C PRO A 78 21.33 -10.61 -1.30
N SER A 79 20.11 -10.63 -0.77
CA SER A 79 19.46 -11.85 -0.31
C SER A 79 19.29 -12.75 -1.51
N ALA A 80 19.92 -13.91 -1.38
CA ALA A 80 20.02 -14.96 -2.36
C ALA A 80 18.73 -15.13 -3.15
N VAL A 81 18.89 -15.17 -4.48
CA VAL A 81 17.93 -15.75 -5.42
C VAL A 81 17.33 -17.00 -4.78
N VAL A 82 16.04 -16.94 -4.44
CA VAL A 82 15.24 -18.13 -4.23
C VAL A 82 15.20 -18.83 -5.59
N SER A 83 16.07 -19.83 -5.74
CA SER A 83 16.01 -20.78 -6.83
C SER A 83 14.69 -21.52 -6.74
N ILE A 84 13.72 -21.10 -7.55
CA ILE A 84 12.50 -21.86 -7.78
C ILE A 84 12.91 -23.01 -8.70
N SER A 85 13.35 -24.13 -8.12
CA SER A 85 13.65 -25.35 -8.86
C SER A 85 12.32 -25.92 -9.38
N GLY A 86 12.08 -25.73 -10.67
CA GLY A 86 10.93 -26.31 -11.37
C GLY A 86 11.01 -27.83 -11.29
N SER A 87 10.15 -28.43 -10.46
CA SER A 87 9.89 -29.86 -10.53
C SER A 87 8.90 -30.11 -11.67
N GLU A 88 9.43 -30.47 -12.82
CA GLU A 88 8.66 -30.99 -13.94
C GLU A 88 7.94 -32.27 -13.50
N ILE A 89 6.60 -32.24 -13.49
CA ILE A 89 5.79 -33.44 -13.30
C ILE A 89 5.84 -34.20 -14.61
N SER A 90 6.66 -35.24 -14.65
CA SER A 90 6.69 -36.21 -15.74
C SER A 90 5.61 -37.28 -15.50
N PRO A 91 4.59 -37.46 -16.36
CA PRO A 91 3.74 -38.63 -16.29
C PRO A 91 4.48 -39.82 -16.91
N SER A 92 4.85 -40.78 -16.06
CA SER A 92 5.40 -42.09 -16.45
C SER A 92 4.39 -42.88 -17.31
N PRO A 93 4.83 -43.61 -18.35
CA PRO A 93 3.95 -44.46 -19.15
C PRO A 93 3.88 -45.93 -18.65
N SER A 94 2.78 -46.60 -19.03
CA SER A 94 2.60 -48.07 -19.17
C SER A 94 2.17 -48.87 -17.91
N PRO A 95 1.57 -50.10 -18.02
CA PRO A 95 1.46 -50.98 -19.19
C PRO A 95 0.06 -51.56 -19.47
N GLY A 96 -0.08 -52.18 -20.65
CA GLY A 96 -1.30 -52.80 -21.14
C GLY A 96 -1.81 -54.01 -20.37
N VAL A 97 -3.06 -54.35 -20.63
CA VAL A 97 -3.67 -55.64 -20.29
C VAL A 97 -4.34 -56.17 -21.55
N SER A 98 -3.77 -57.24 -22.11
CA SER A 98 -4.50 -58.21 -22.93
C SER A 98 -5.20 -59.19 -21.99
N SER A 99 -6.51 -59.37 -22.16
CA SER A 99 -7.13 -60.68 -22.41
C SER A 99 -8.61 -60.52 -22.72
#